data_AF-A0A4Q2Z1R2-F1
#
_entry.id   AF-A0A4Q2Z1R2-F1
#
_cell.length_a   1.000
_cell.length_b   1.000
_cell.length_c   1.000
_cell.angle_alpha   90.00
_cell.angle_beta   90.00
_cell.angle_gamma   90.00
#
_symmetry.space_group_name_H-M   'P 1'
#
loop_
_entity.id
_entity.type
_entity.pdbx_description
1 polymer ?
#
loop_
_entity_poly.entity_id
_entity_poly.type
_entity_poly.pdbx_seq_one_letter_code
_entity_poly.pdbx_strand_id
1 'polypeptide(L)' 'MPIVLASSSPRRRELLERAGLVFEVTASPAEEVHDPQMAPHALCELNATLKAAV' A
#
# COMPACT_ATOMS: atom_id res chain seq x y z
N MET A 1 13.49 12.60 0.52
CA MET A 1 12.87 11.44 1.20
C MET A 1 13.04 10.23 0.29
N PRO A 2 13.47 9.07 0.80
CA PRO A 2 13.44 7.82 0.04
C PRO A 2 11.99 7.43 -0.28
N ILE A 3 11.79 6.65 -1.34
CA ILE A 3 10.51 6.00 -1.63
C ILE A 3 10.36 4.82 -0.66
N VAL A 4 9.17 4.66 -0.07
CA VAL A 4 8.86 3.52 0.82
C VAL A 4 7.65 2.77 0.27
N LEU A 5 7.77 1.44 0.14
CA LEU A 5 6.66 0.53 -0.10
C LEU A 5 6.05 0.12 1.24
N ALA A 6 4.90 0.72 1.58
CA ALA A 6 4.11 0.44 2.78
C ALA A 6 3.32 -0.90 2.69
N SER A 7 3.97 -1.99 2.25
CA SER A 7 3.31 -3.29 2.04
C SER A 7 4.25 -4.48 2.23
N SER A 8 3.75 -5.51 2.91
CA SER A 8 4.43 -6.82 3.04
C SER A 8 4.27 -7.73 1.81
N SER A 9 3.61 -7.27 0.74
CA SER A 9 3.30 -8.13 -0.42
C SER A 9 4.55 -8.38 -1.28
N PRO A 10 4.99 -9.64 -1.45
CA PRO A 10 6.15 -9.95 -2.32
C PRO A 10 5.89 -9.53 -3.77
N ARG A 11 4.66 -9.71 -4.26
CA ARG A 11 4.27 -9.31 -5.62
C ARG A 11 4.39 -7.81 -5.87
N ARG A 12 4.07 -6.96 -4.88
CA ARG A 12 4.20 -5.49 -5.04
C ARG A 12 5.66 -5.06 -5.04
N ARG A 13 6.50 -5.71 -4.24
CA ARG A 13 7.95 -5.51 -4.27
C ARG A 13 8.52 -5.82 -5.65
N GLU A 14 8.23 -7.00 -6.18
CA GLU A 14 8.70 -7.43 -7.51
C GLU A 14 8.28 -6.46 -8.62
N LEU A 15 7.06 -5.90 -8.56
CA LEU A 15 6.59 -4.92 -9.54
C LEU A 15 7.39 -3.61 -9.51
N LEU A 16 7.70 -3.09 -8.31
CA LEU A 16 8.47 -1.85 -8.17
C LEU A 16 9.95 -2.06 -8.51
N GLU A 17 10.53 -3.22 -8.18
CA GLU A 17 11.88 -3.60 -8.60
C GLU A 17 11.98 -3.69 -10.13
N ARG A 18 11.02 -4.32 -10.79
CA ARG A 18 10.95 -4.39 -12.26
C ARG A 18 10.74 -3.02 -12.92
N ALA A 19 10.16 -2.06 -12.19
CA ALA A 19 10.05 -0.68 -12.65
C ALA A 19 11.36 0.12 -12.47
N GLY A 20 12.42 -0.47 -11.90
CA GLY A 20 13.71 0.17 -11.70
C GLY A 20 13.75 1.16 -10.54
N LEU A 21 12.79 1.08 -9.61
CA LEU A 21 12.70 1.98 -8.46
C LEU A 21 13.62 1.52 -7.33
N VAL A 22 14.26 2.49 -6.68
CA VAL A 22 14.97 2.29 -5.41
C VAL A 22 14.04 2.68 -4.28
N PHE A 23 13.70 1.73 -3.42
CA PHE A 23 12.76 1.92 -2.33
C PHE A 23 13.07 1.01 -1.14
N GLU A 24 12.56 1.40 0.03
CA GLU A 24 12.57 0.58 1.24
C GLU A 24 11.22 -0.12 1.43
N VAL A 25 11.20 -1.26 2.12
CA VAL A 25 9.96 -1.99 2.40
C VAL A 25 9.65 -1.91 3.89
N THR A 26 8.47 -1.39 4.21
CA THR A 26 7.95 -1.32 5.56
C THR A 26 6.51 -1.81 5.54
N ALA A 27 6.14 -2.73 6.43
CA ALA A 27 4.74 -3.11 6.56
C ALA A 27 3.99 -1.98 7.28
N SER A 28 2.92 -1.44 6.68
CA SER A 28 2.09 -0.45 7.36
C SER A 28 1.34 -1.11 8.52
N PRO A 29 1.30 -0.49 9.71
CA PRO A 29 0.49 -0.96 10.83
C PRO A 29 -0.98 -0.53 10.74
N ALA A 30 -1.37 0.21 9.69
CA ALA A 30 -2.73 0.71 9.53
C ALA A 30 -3.75 -0.45 9.41
N GLU A 31 -4.83 -0.36 10.17
CA GLU A 31 -5.97 -1.26 10.03
C GLU A 31 -6.74 -0.97 8.75
N GLU A 32 -7.16 -2.03 8.05
CA GLU A 32 -7.99 -1.90 6.86
C GLU A 32 -9.45 -1.67 7.24
N VAL A 33 -10.09 -0.71 6.57
CA VAL A 33 -11.53 -0.52 6.61
C VAL A 33 -12.19 -1.59 5.75
N HIS A 34 -13.27 -2.20 6.27
CA HIS A 34 -14.03 -3.26 5.61
C HIS A 34 -15.53 -2.93 5.56
N ASP A 35 -15.88 -1.68 5.27
CA ASP A 35 -17.28 -1.24 5.21
C ASP A 35 -17.99 -1.81 3.97
N PRO A 36 -19.00 -2.70 4.13
CA PRO A 36 -19.71 -3.31 3.01
C PRO A 36 -20.65 -2.34 2.29
N GLN A 37 -20.93 -1.16 2.86
CA GLN A 37 -21.76 -0.13 2.23
C GLN A 37 -20.96 0.78 1.29
N MET A 38 -19.63 0.78 1.41
CA MET A 38 -18.76 1.54 0.52
C MET A 38 -18.62 0.87 -0.84
N ALA A 39 -18.55 1.70 -1.90
CA ALA A 39 -18.21 1.21 -3.22
C ALA A 39 -16.79 0.58 -3.19
N PRO A 40 -16.56 -0.58 -3.83
CA PRO A 40 -15.29 -1.29 -3.73
C PRO A 40 -14.06 -0.46 -4.10
N HIS A 41 -14.16 0.37 -5.15
CA HIS A 41 -13.05 1.23 -5.59
C HIS A 41 -12.70 2.28 -4.52
N ALA A 42 -13.71 2.92 -3.92
CA ALA A 42 -13.51 3.92 -2.88
C ALA A 42 -12.90 3.30 -1.61
N LEU A 43 -13.33 2.09 -1.24
CA LEU A 43 -12.74 1.35 -0.12
C LEU A 43 -11.27 1.02 -0.37
N CYS A 44 -10.93 0.60 -1.60
CA CYS A 44 -9.53 0.34 -1.98
C CYS A 44 -8.66 1.60 -1.91
N GLU A 45 -9.13 2.74 -2.43
CA GLU A 45 -8.40 4.01 -2.39
C GLU A 45 -8.20 4.51 -0.95
N LEU A 46 -9.23 4.40 -0.11
CA LEU A 46 -9.14 4.74 1.31
C LEU A 46 -8.07 3.89 2.00
N ASN A 47 -8.13 2.56 1.87
CA ASN A 47 -7.15 1.67 2.50
C ASN A 47 -5.73 1.86 1.96
N ALA A 48 -5.57 2.18 0.67
CA ALA A 48 -4.26 2.52 0.11
C ALA A 48 -3.69 3.81 0.72
N THR A 49 -4.54 4.84 0.87
CA THR A 49 -4.16 6.12 1.48
C THR A 49 -3.81 5.95 2.95
N LEU A 50 -4.62 5.20 3.71
CA LEU A 50 -4.37 4.90 5.12
C LEU A 50 -3.01 4.21 5.31
N LYS A 51 -2.69 3.22 4.47
CA LYS A 51 -1.41 2.51 4.56
C LYS A 51 -0.20 3.39 4.25
N ALA A 52 -0.35 4.39 3.38
CA ALA A 52 0.75 5.27 2.98
C ALA A 52 0.99 6.41 4.00
N ALA A 53 -0.01 6.74 4.81
CA ALA A 53 0.06 7.82 5.79
C ALA A 53 0.74 7.44 7.12
N VAL A 54 1.02 6.15 7.33
CA VAL A 54 1.54 5.57 8.59
C VAL A 54 2.78 4.74 8.32
#